data_AF-A0A2T5YDW5-F1
#
_entry.id   AF-A0A2T5YDW5-F1
#
_cell.length_a   1.000
_cell.length_b   1.000
_cell.length_c   1.000
_cell.angle_alpha   90.00
_cell.angle_beta   90.00
_cell.angle_gamma   90.00
#
_symmetry.space_group_name_H-M   'P 1'
#
loop_
_entity.id
_entity.type
_entity.pdbx_description
1 polymer ?
#
loop_
_entity_poly.entity_id
_entity_poly.type
_entity_poly.pdbx_seq_one_letter_code
_entity_poly.pdbx_strand_id
1 'polypeptide(L)'
;MTEQTITIYCFIDDFFHGIGRKDDAHCKINDDELLTTALLAARYFHGNLCSAYGYMQAHHGVRRIDKSGFTRRLHGLQPQLLALFAALANASESLTPPRST
;
A
#
# COMPACT_ATOMS: atom_id res chain seq x y z
N MET A 1 3.05 -16.09 0.05
CA MET A 1 2.43 -14.78 0.36
C MET A 1 3.41 -13.84 1.05
N THR A 2 4.33 -14.34 1.89
CA THR A 2 5.36 -13.53 2.56
C THR A 2 6.27 -12.79 1.58
N GLU A 3 6.86 -13.46 0.59
CA GLU A 3 7.71 -12.79 -0.41
C GLU A 3 6.94 -11.71 -1.19
N GLN A 4 5.72 -12.01 -1.62
CA GLN A 4 4.87 -11.03 -2.32
C GLN A 4 4.53 -9.84 -1.43
N THR A 5 4.31 -10.08 -0.13
CA THR A 5 4.06 -9.03 0.86
C THR A 5 5.28 -8.13 1.03
N ILE A 6 6.48 -8.72 1.14
CA ILE A 6 7.73 -7.97 1.24
C ILE A 6 7.96 -7.16 -0.04
N THR A 7 7.76 -7.75 -1.21
CA THR A 7 7.90 -7.04 -2.49
C THR A 7 6.94 -5.85 -2.59
N ILE A 8 5.68 -6.03 -2.22
CA ILE A 8 4.69 -4.94 -2.22
C ILE A 8 5.10 -3.88 -1.20
N TYR A 9 5.53 -4.27 0.00
CA TYR A 9 5.97 -3.34 1.03
C TYR A 9 7.16 -2.50 0.57
N CYS A 10 8.24 -3.12 0.08
CA CYS A 10 9.41 -2.40 -0.42
C CYS A 10 9.06 -1.45 -1.56
N PHE A 11 8.20 -1.87 -2.49
CA PHE A 11 7.74 -1.00 -3.58
C PHE A 11 6.97 0.23 -3.06
N ILE A 12 6.15 0.05 -2.03
CA ILE A 12 5.39 1.14 -1.42
C ILE A 12 6.28 2.08 -0.61
N ASP A 13 7.22 1.54 0.17
CA ASP A 13 8.24 2.30 0.92
C ASP A 13 9.08 3.17 -0.04
N ASP A 14 9.59 2.59 -1.13
CA ASP A 14 10.31 3.32 -2.18
C ASP A 14 9.46 4.44 -2.80
N PHE A 15 8.17 4.16 -3.05
CA PHE A 15 7.25 5.17 -3.56
C PHE A 15 7.04 6.33 -2.59
N PHE A 16 6.86 6.03 -1.30
CA PHE A 16 6.72 7.07 -0.26
C PHE A 16 8.01 7.88 -0.08
N HIS A 17 9.17 7.23 -0.19
CA HIS A 17 10.46 7.89 -0.19
C HIS A 17 10.60 8.85 -1.39
N GLY A 18 10.19 8.40 -2.58
CA GLY A 18 10.25 9.19 -3.82
C GLY A 18 9.38 10.45 -3.81
N ILE A 19 8.25 10.44 -3.11
CA ILE A 19 7.40 11.63 -2.94
C ILE A 19 7.80 12.53 -1.76
N GLY A 20 8.94 12.24 -1.11
CA GLY A 20 9.51 13.07 -0.04
C GLY A 20 8.78 12.97 1.29
N ARG A 21 7.96 11.94 1.50
CA ARG A 21 7.29 11.71 2.79
C ARG A 21 8.23 10.94 3.70
N LYS A 22 8.58 11.56 4.83
CA LYS A 22 9.24 10.87 5.93
C LYS A 22 8.18 10.26 6.82
N ASP A 23 8.30 8.98 7.09
CA ASP A 23 7.49 8.32 8.10
C ASP A 23 7.62 9.04 9.45
N ASP A 24 6.48 9.36 10.07
CA ASP A 24 6.45 9.86 11.42
C ASP A 24 6.87 8.72 12.35
N ALA A 25 8.08 8.79 12.93
CA ALA A 25 8.65 7.79 13.83
C ALA A 25 7.79 7.47 15.08
N HIS A 26 6.74 8.26 15.33
CA HIS A 26 5.78 8.09 16.42
C HIS A 26 4.47 7.39 16.02
N CYS A 27 4.25 7.08 14.73
CA CYS A 27 3.07 6.36 14.30
C CYS A 27 3.11 4.89 14.76
N LYS A 28 2.00 4.41 15.32
CA LYS A 28 1.89 3.00 15.78
C LYS A 28 1.97 2.00 14.64
N ILE A 29 1.50 2.39 13.46
CA ILE A 29 1.57 1.67 12.18
C ILE A 29 2.03 2.69 11.14
N ASN A 30 2.97 2.35 10.27
CA ASN A 30 3.43 3.28 9.23
C ASN A 30 2.44 3.28 8.08
N ASP A 31 2.43 4.35 7.30
CA ASP A 31 1.48 4.47 6.19
C ASP A 31 1.79 3.45 5.08
N ASP A 32 3.04 3.05 4.95
CA ASP A 32 3.52 2.00 4.04
C ASP A 32 2.89 0.65 4.37
N GLU A 33 2.85 0.29 5.66
CA GLU A 33 2.21 -0.93 6.15
C GLU A 33 0.69 -0.88 5.90
N LEU A 34 0.09 0.30 6.08
CA LEU A 34 -1.34 0.51 5.89
C LEU A 34 -1.74 0.33 4.41
N LEU A 35 -0.98 0.94 3.51
CA LEU A 35 -1.20 0.87 2.07
C LEU A 35 -0.89 -0.54 1.54
N THR A 36 0.18 -1.17 2.03
CA THR A 36 0.50 -2.58 1.76
C THR A 36 -0.65 -3.49 2.16
N THR A 37 -1.22 -3.28 3.35
CA THR A 37 -2.39 -4.05 3.83
C THR A 37 -3.59 -3.89 2.88
N ALA A 38 -3.84 -2.68 2.38
CA ALA A 38 -4.93 -2.43 1.44
C ALA A 38 -4.71 -3.13 0.09
N LEU A 39 -3.48 -3.12 -0.43
CA LEU A 39 -3.14 -3.83 -1.67
C LEU A 39 -3.24 -5.35 -1.50
N LEU A 40 -2.78 -5.90 -0.38
CA LEU A 40 -2.97 -7.31 -0.05
C LEU A 40 -4.45 -7.66 0.05
N ALA A 41 -5.25 -6.80 0.67
CA ALA A 41 -6.69 -7.01 0.79
C ALA A 41 -7.34 -7.12 -0.59
N ALA A 42 -7.05 -6.19 -1.49
CA ALA A 42 -7.56 -6.19 -2.85
C ALA A 42 -7.09 -7.44 -3.64
N ARG A 43 -5.83 -7.85 -3.47
CA ARG A 43 -5.22 -8.93 -4.27
C ARG A 43 -5.51 -10.34 -3.76
N TYR A 44 -5.53 -10.56 -2.45
CA TYR A 44 -5.53 -11.90 -1.85
C TYR A 44 -6.72 -12.15 -0.90
N PHE A 45 -7.42 -11.11 -0.45
CA PHE A 45 -8.51 -11.24 0.53
C PHE A 45 -9.85 -10.71 0.01
N HIS A 46 -10.05 -10.62 -1.31
CA HIS A 46 -11.32 -10.18 -1.93
C HIS A 46 -11.78 -8.79 -1.45
N GLY A 47 -10.84 -7.89 -1.15
CA GLY A 47 -11.12 -6.57 -0.58
C GLY A 47 -11.35 -6.55 0.93
N ASN A 48 -11.26 -7.69 1.62
CA ASN A 48 -11.45 -7.76 3.07
C ASN A 48 -10.21 -7.24 3.82
N LEU A 49 -10.24 -5.96 4.15
CA LEU A 49 -9.20 -5.27 4.92
C LEU A 49 -8.97 -5.89 6.30
N CYS A 50 -10.03 -6.38 6.98
CA CYS A 50 -9.88 -7.01 8.30
C CYS A 50 -9.07 -8.31 8.21
N SER A 51 -9.35 -9.15 7.21
CA SER A 51 -8.61 -10.39 7.01
C SER A 51 -7.15 -10.14 6.62
N ALA A 52 -6.90 -9.19 5.72
CA ALA A 52 -5.55 -8.79 5.34
C ALA A 52 -4.77 -8.21 6.52
N TYR A 53 -5.42 -7.39 7.34
CA TYR A 53 -4.82 -6.82 8.53
C TYR A 53 -4.53 -7.88 9.62
N GLY A 54 -5.39 -8.89 9.75
CA GLY A 54 -5.13 -10.07 10.59
C GLY A 54 -3.89 -10.84 10.12
N TYR A 55 -3.74 -11.03 8.80
CA TYR A 55 -2.55 -11.63 8.21
C TYR A 55 -1.28 -10.82 8.51
N MET A 56 -1.31 -9.50 8.31
CA MET A 56 -0.18 -8.61 8.59
C MET A 56 0.25 -8.66 10.06
N GLN A 57 -0.71 -8.71 10.99
CA GLN A 57 -0.43 -8.89 12.41
C GLN A 57 0.24 -10.24 12.70
N ALA A 58 -0.32 -11.33 12.15
CA ALA A 58 0.14 -12.68 12.45
C ALA A 58 1.52 -13.02 11.85
N HIS A 59 1.83 -12.50 10.67
CA HIS A 59 3.03 -12.88 9.92
C HIS A 59 4.12 -11.81 9.86
N HIS A 60 3.78 -10.54 10.09
CA HIS A 60 4.71 -9.41 9.96
C HIS A 60 4.78 -8.53 11.20
N GLY A 61 4.05 -8.87 12.27
CA GLY A 61 4.15 -8.17 13.56
C GLY A 61 3.61 -6.74 13.56
N VAL A 62 2.79 -6.38 12.56
CA VAL A 62 2.19 -5.04 12.47
C VAL A 62 1.40 -4.73 13.73
N ARG A 63 1.62 -3.56 14.33
CA ARG A 63 0.95 -3.20 15.58
C ARG A 63 -0.55 -3.01 15.37
N ARG A 64 -1.32 -3.47 16.35
CA ARG A 64 -2.78 -3.38 16.36
C ARG A 64 -3.25 -1.95 16.61
N ILE A 65 -4.11 -1.45 15.73
CA ILE A 65 -4.91 -0.25 15.91
C ILE A 65 -6.39 -0.62 15.87
N ASP A 66 -7.25 0.26 16.38
CA ASP A 66 -8.69 0.08 16.30
C ASP A 66 -9.17 0.16 14.85
N LYS A 67 -10.28 -0.53 14.54
CA LYS A 67 -10.83 -0.60 13.18
C LYS A 67 -11.13 0.80 12.62
N SER A 68 -11.69 1.69 13.44
CA SER A 68 -11.97 3.08 13.05
C SER A 68 -10.71 3.87 12.74
N GLY A 69 -9.65 3.69 13.51
CA GLY A 69 -8.33 4.28 13.30
C GLY A 69 -7.71 3.82 11.99
N PHE A 70 -7.79 2.51 11.70
CA PHE A 70 -7.30 1.95 10.45
C PHE A 70 -8.03 2.55 9.25
N THR A 71 -9.37 2.53 9.27
CA THR A 71 -10.18 3.08 8.20
C THR A 71 -9.93 4.57 8.00
N ARG A 72 -9.88 5.37 9.07
CA ARG A 72 -9.62 6.81 8.98
C ARG A 72 -8.25 7.11 8.37
N ARG A 73 -7.20 6.40 8.79
CA ARG A 73 -5.87 6.58 8.22
C ARG A 73 -5.82 6.15 6.77
N LEU A 74 -6.49 5.05 6.41
CA LEU A 74 -6.53 4.57 5.03
C LEU A 74 -7.24 5.56 4.10
N HIS A 75 -8.32 6.17 4.57
CA HIS A 75 -8.96 7.28 3.85
C HIS A 75 -8.02 8.48 3.68
N GLY A 76 -7.20 8.79 4.69
CA GLY A 76 -6.15 9.81 4.58
C GLY A 76 -5.08 9.50 3.53
N LEU A 77 -4.90 8.22 3.16
CA LEU A 77 -3.96 7.77 2.14
C LEU A 77 -4.54 7.72 0.72
N GLN A 78 -5.81 8.09 0.54
CA GLN A 78 -6.45 8.10 -0.78
C GLN A 78 -5.69 8.93 -1.82
N PRO A 79 -5.16 10.15 -1.52
CA PRO A 79 -4.39 10.91 -2.49
C PRO A 79 -3.13 10.19 -2.97
N GLN A 80 -2.43 9.50 -2.07
CA GLN A 80 -1.19 8.79 -2.39
C GLN A 80 -1.48 7.53 -3.19
N LEU A 81 -2.59 6.83 -2.88
CA LEU A 81 -3.05 5.71 -3.70
C LEU A 81 -3.40 6.15 -5.13
N LEU A 82 -4.07 7.29 -5.29
CA LEU A 82 -4.36 7.87 -6.60
C LEU A 82 -3.09 8.28 -7.34
N ALA A 83 -2.14 8.92 -6.66
CA ALA A 83 -0.86 9.31 -7.23
C ALA A 83 -0.05 8.08 -7.68
N LEU A 84 -0.07 7.00 -6.90
CA LEU A 84 0.56 5.73 -7.25
C LEU A 84 -0.03 5.16 -8.53
N PHE A 85 -1.36 5.06 -8.63
CA PHE A 85 -2.02 4.55 -9.84
C PHE A 85 -1.80 5.44 -11.05
N ALA A 86 -1.80 6.77 -10.88
CA ALA A 86 -1.47 7.69 -11.96
C ALA A 86 -0.02 7.53 -12.44
N ALA A 87 0.94 7.38 -11.51
CA ALA A 87 2.33 7.13 -11.85
C ALA A 87 2.51 5.81 -12.61
N LEU A 88 1.83 4.74 -12.17
CA LEU A 88 1.83 3.45 -12.85
C LEU A 88 1.18 3.52 -14.24
N ALA A 89 0.08 4.25 -14.39
CA ALA A 89 -0.58 4.45 -15.68
C ALA A 89 0.34 5.17 -16.67
N ASN A 90 0.96 6.27 -16.25
CA ASN A 90 1.91 7.02 -17.08
C ASN A 90 3.12 6.17 -17.47
N ALA A 91 3.67 5.40 -16.52
CA ALA A 91 4.76 4.47 -16.81
C ALA A 91 4.33 3.41 -17.83
N SER A 92 3.13 2.85 -17.71
CA SER A 92 2.63 1.83 -18.64
C SER A 92 2.46 2.37 -20.07
N GLU A 93 2.06 3.63 -20.22
CA GLU A 93 1.91 4.28 -21.53
C GLU A 93 3.28 4.47 -22.21
N SER A 94 4.30 4.84 -21.44
CA SER A 94 5.68 4.94 -21.94
C SER A 94 6.30 3.60 -22.38
N LEU A 95 5.74 2.48 -21.92
CA LEU A 95 6.18 1.12 -22.21
C LEU A 95 5.42 0.49 -23.39
N THR A 96 4.30 1.08 -23.83
CA THR A 96 3.59 0.67 -25.03
C THR A 96 4.22 1.33 -26.27
N PRO A 97 4.81 0.56 -27.21
CA PRO A 97 5.23 1.13 -28.49
C PRO A 97 4.01 1.70 -29.23
N PRO A 98 4.18 2.74 -30.06
CA PRO A 98 3.07 3.35 -30.80
C PRO A 98 2.36 2.25 -31.60
N ARG A 99 1.03 2.13 -31.41
CA ARG A 99 0.21 1.26 -32.25
C ARG A 99 0.37 1.72 -33.69
N SER A 100 1.12 0.95 -34.47
CA SER A 100 1.16 1.07 -35.93
C SER A 100 -0.27 0.93 -36.44
N THR A 101 -0.76 2.00 -37.04
CA THR A 101 -2.05 2.15 -37.74
C THR A 101 -2.30 1.07 -38.76
#